data_AF-A0A3N9URB2-F1
#
_entry.id   AF-A0A3N9URB2-F1
#
_cell.length_a   1.000
_cell.length_b   1.000
_cell.length_c   1.000
_cell.angle_alpha   90.00
_cell.angle_beta   90.00
_cell.angle_gamma   90.00
#
_symmetry.space_group_name_H-M   'P 1'
#
loop_
_entity.id
_entity.type
_entity.pdbx_description
1 polymer ?
#
loop_
_entity_poly.entity_id
_entity_poly.type
_entity_poly.pdbx_seq_one_letter_code
_entity_poly.pdbx_strand_id
1 'polypeptide(L)'
;MRTVASLLAGLLVVSWITISCAATQCPPTEPDEVGPFYKPNAPVRSKVGTGYVLSGTVRSTTDCRPIPNARIEFWQAAPGGHYDDAHRATVLADAAGKYRLQTHPPPPYMTRPPHIHILVEAPGFQRLITQHYPAKKSEKAVFDLVLVPAK
;
A
#
# COMPACT_ATOMS: atom_id res chain seq x y z
N MET A 1 77.71 -28.26 2.26
CA MET A 1 77.17 -26.88 2.31
C MET A 1 76.24 -26.66 1.13
N ARG A 2 74.91 -26.72 1.33
CA ARG A 2 73.90 -26.04 0.49
C ARG A 2 72.63 -25.84 1.33
N THR A 3 72.48 -24.64 1.85
CA THR A 3 71.27 -24.13 2.50
C THR A 3 70.24 -23.76 1.44
N VAL A 4 69.00 -24.20 1.61
CA VAL A 4 67.85 -23.71 0.81
C VAL A 4 67.02 -22.82 1.73
N ALA A 5 66.96 -21.53 1.42
CA ALA A 5 66.15 -20.54 2.14
C ALA A 5 64.78 -20.43 1.47
N SER A 6 63.71 -20.67 2.22
CA SER A 6 62.33 -20.49 1.78
C SER A 6 61.88 -19.07 2.03
N LEU A 7 61.50 -18.35 0.97
CA LEU A 7 60.85 -17.03 1.04
C LEU A 7 59.34 -17.20 1.07
N LEU A 8 58.69 -16.83 2.18
CA LEU A 8 57.24 -16.71 2.29
C LEU A 8 56.83 -15.28 1.93
N ALA A 9 56.13 -15.11 0.80
CA ALA A 9 55.49 -13.86 0.42
C ALA A 9 54.11 -13.75 1.09
N GLY A 10 53.94 -12.77 1.98
CA GLY A 10 52.65 -12.49 2.64
C GLY A 10 51.71 -11.71 1.73
N LEU A 11 50.52 -12.25 1.47
CA LEU A 11 49.43 -11.51 0.81
C LEU A 11 48.72 -10.61 1.83
N LEU A 12 48.75 -9.30 1.59
CA LEU A 12 47.87 -8.33 2.27
C LEU A 12 46.49 -8.36 1.61
N VAL A 13 45.50 -8.91 2.31
CA VAL A 13 44.09 -8.85 1.89
C VAL A 13 43.51 -7.53 2.39
N VAL A 14 43.34 -6.57 1.50
CA VAL A 14 42.61 -5.33 1.80
C VAL A 14 41.11 -5.64 1.73
N SER A 15 40.45 -5.70 2.88
CA SER A 15 39.03 -6.01 2.98
C SER A 15 38.20 -4.74 2.77
N TRP A 16 37.43 -4.68 1.70
CA TRP A 16 36.54 -3.57 1.39
C TRP A 16 35.27 -3.73 2.21
N ILE A 17 35.11 -2.93 3.27
CA ILE A 17 33.85 -2.92 4.05
C ILE A 17 32.79 -2.23 3.20
N THR A 18 31.90 -3.02 2.62
CA THR A 18 30.69 -2.50 1.97
C THR A 18 29.66 -2.15 3.05
N ILE A 19 29.44 -0.85 3.27
CA ILE A 19 28.32 -0.38 4.09
C ILE A 19 27.05 -0.66 3.28
N SER A 20 26.35 -1.75 3.59
CA SER A 20 25.01 -2.00 3.06
C SER A 20 24.03 -1.03 3.73
N CYS A 21 23.52 -0.08 2.95
CA CYS A 21 22.36 0.70 3.34
C CYS A 21 21.17 -0.26 3.38
N ALA A 22 20.56 -0.48 4.56
CA ALA A 22 19.40 -1.35 4.67
C ALA A 22 18.25 -0.75 3.86
N ALA A 23 17.85 -1.41 2.77
CA ALA A 23 16.64 -1.06 2.05
C ALA A 23 15.44 -1.16 2.99
N THR A 24 14.51 -0.21 2.92
CA THR A 24 13.24 -0.27 3.66
C THR A 24 12.57 -1.59 3.32
N GLN A 25 12.39 -2.47 4.31
CA GLN A 25 11.86 -3.82 4.08
C GLN A 25 10.42 -3.80 3.53
N CYS A 26 9.69 -2.71 3.80
CA CYS A 26 8.38 -2.39 3.22
C CYS A 26 8.45 -0.99 2.59
N PRO A 27 8.52 -0.86 1.26
CA PRO A 27 8.41 0.45 0.62
C PRO A 27 7.02 1.05 0.91
N PRO A 28 6.93 2.36 1.21
CA PRO A 28 5.64 3.01 1.45
C PRO A 28 4.74 2.92 0.22
N THR A 29 3.43 2.94 0.43
CA THR A 29 2.49 3.13 -0.68
C THR A 29 2.59 4.56 -1.18
N GLU A 30 2.78 4.72 -2.49
CA GLU A 30 2.85 6.04 -3.12
C GLU A 30 1.53 6.81 -2.94
N PRO A 31 1.59 8.10 -2.57
CA PRO A 31 0.41 8.94 -2.51
C PRO A 31 -0.11 9.24 -3.92
N ASP A 32 -1.40 9.54 -4.00
CA ASP A 32 -2.07 9.98 -5.23
C ASP A 32 -3.12 11.05 -4.89
N GLU A 33 -3.70 11.69 -5.90
CA GLU A 33 -4.62 12.80 -5.76
C GLU A 33 -5.89 12.40 -4.97
N VAL A 34 -6.32 13.29 -4.06
CA VAL A 34 -7.60 13.18 -3.36
C VAL A 34 -8.79 13.33 -4.32
N GLY A 35 -8.65 14.15 -5.36
CA GLY A 35 -9.75 14.54 -6.24
C GLY A 35 -10.84 15.38 -5.55
N PRO A 36 -11.80 15.93 -6.30
CA PRO A 36 -12.76 16.91 -5.78
C PRO A 36 -13.95 16.27 -5.03
N PHE A 37 -14.05 14.94 -5.00
CA PHE A 37 -15.24 14.23 -4.53
C PHE A 37 -15.08 13.59 -3.15
N TYR A 38 -14.00 13.87 -2.41
CA TYR A 38 -13.88 13.38 -1.05
C TYR A 38 -14.99 13.95 -0.15
N LYS A 39 -15.56 13.10 0.69
CA LYS A 39 -16.47 13.46 1.78
C LYS A 39 -16.08 12.64 3.00
N PRO A 40 -15.85 13.27 4.17
CA PRO A 40 -15.46 12.55 5.37
C PRO A 40 -16.61 11.72 5.93
N ASN A 41 -16.27 10.75 6.79
CA ASN A 41 -17.22 9.95 7.55
C ASN A 41 -18.13 9.07 6.69
N ALA A 42 -17.54 8.39 5.71
CA ALA A 42 -18.26 7.37 4.95
C ALA A 42 -18.88 6.30 5.88
N PRO A 43 -20.01 5.68 5.52
CA PRO A 43 -20.61 4.63 6.33
C PRO A 43 -19.66 3.44 6.53
N VAL A 44 -19.63 2.87 7.74
CA VAL A 44 -18.85 1.65 8.03
C VAL A 44 -19.54 0.45 7.37
N ARG A 45 -18.93 -0.06 6.28
CA ARG A 45 -19.42 -1.22 5.51
C ARG A 45 -18.31 -1.75 4.62
N SER A 46 -18.36 -3.03 4.31
CA SER A 46 -17.40 -3.70 3.42
C SER A 46 -17.95 -3.98 2.03
N LYS A 47 -19.18 -3.53 1.73
CA LYS A 47 -19.84 -3.75 0.44
C LYS A 47 -20.58 -2.50 -0.04
N VAL A 48 -20.25 -2.06 -1.25
CA VAL A 48 -20.91 -0.95 -1.98
C VAL A 48 -21.31 -1.34 -3.40
N GLY A 49 -21.13 -2.60 -3.79
CA GLY A 49 -21.45 -3.11 -5.11
C GLY A 49 -21.12 -4.59 -5.26
N THR A 50 -21.03 -5.07 -6.51
CA THR A 50 -20.68 -6.45 -6.86
C THR A 50 -19.85 -6.51 -8.14
N GLY A 51 -19.03 -7.54 -8.29
CA GLY A 51 -18.20 -7.77 -9.49
C GLY A 51 -16.73 -7.38 -9.34
N TYR A 52 -16.35 -6.73 -8.23
CA TYR A 52 -14.97 -6.45 -7.90
C TYR A 52 -14.67 -6.59 -6.40
N VAL A 53 -13.56 -7.22 -6.05
CA VAL A 53 -13.08 -7.32 -4.66
C VAL A 53 -11.68 -6.74 -4.54
N LEU A 54 -11.54 -5.68 -3.75
CA LEU A 54 -10.25 -5.15 -3.33
C LEU A 54 -9.95 -5.64 -1.92
N SER A 55 -8.76 -6.17 -1.71
CA SER A 55 -8.32 -6.65 -0.40
C SER A 55 -6.84 -6.41 -0.20
N GLY A 56 -6.36 -6.50 1.03
CA GLY A 56 -4.94 -6.38 1.32
C GLY A 56 -4.69 -6.33 2.80
N THR A 57 -3.48 -5.93 3.16
CA THR A 57 -3.04 -5.72 4.54
C THR A 57 -2.46 -4.32 4.68
N VAL A 58 -2.85 -3.62 5.75
CA VAL A 58 -2.22 -2.36 6.15
C VAL A 58 -0.95 -2.70 6.92
N ARG A 59 0.19 -2.12 6.55
CA ARG A 59 1.52 -2.43 7.12
C ARG A 59 2.31 -1.18 7.46
N SER A 60 3.30 -1.32 8.34
CA SER A 60 4.28 -0.27 8.65
C SER A 60 5.50 -0.34 7.72
N THR A 61 6.03 0.80 7.29
CA THR A 61 7.35 0.86 6.64
C THR A 61 8.51 0.47 7.56
N THR A 62 8.32 0.53 8.88
CA THR A 62 9.38 0.26 9.87
C THR A 62 9.87 -1.19 9.82
N ASP A 63 8.94 -2.13 9.77
CA ASP A 63 9.21 -3.57 9.99
C ASP A 63 8.26 -4.51 9.23
N CYS A 64 7.50 -3.97 8.26
CA CYS A 64 6.46 -4.68 7.52
C CYS A 64 5.33 -5.28 8.39
N ARG A 65 5.25 -4.95 9.68
CA ARG A 65 4.22 -5.55 10.54
C ARG A 65 2.84 -5.01 10.21
N PRO A 66 1.79 -5.84 10.35
CA PRO A 66 0.43 -5.41 10.11
C PRO A 66 -0.02 -4.35 11.12
N ILE A 67 -0.83 -3.40 10.67
CA ILE A 67 -1.41 -2.33 11.49
C ILE A 67 -2.90 -2.66 11.71
N PRO A 68 -3.30 -3.11 12.90
CA PRO A 68 -4.69 -3.39 13.20
C PRO A 68 -5.49 -2.10 13.37
N ASN A 69 -6.81 -2.18 13.19
CA ASN A 69 -7.76 -1.09 13.40
C ASN A 69 -7.50 0.18 12.55
N ALA A 70 -6.65 0.10 11.52
CA ALA A 70 -6.51 1.18 10.55
C ALA A 70 -7.86 1.47 9.90
N ARG A 71 -8.25 2.75 9.87
CA ARG A 71 -9.48 3.23 9.24
C ARG A 71 -9.19 3.50 7.77
N ILE A 72 -9.92 2.83 6.89
CA ILE A 72 -9.74 2.93 5.45
C ILE A 72 -11.04 3.44 4.83
N GLU A 73 -11.04 4.67 4.31
CA GLU A 73 -12.15 5.24 3.57
C GLU A 73 -11.97 5.04 2.07
N PHE A 74 -13.03 4.58 1.41
CA PHE A 74 -13.10 4.35 -0.02
C PHE A 74 -14.18 5.24 -0.64
N TRP A 75 -13.89 5.80 -1.81
CA TRP A 75 -14.90 6.42 -2.67
C TRP A 75 -14.55 6.17 -4.14
N GLN A 76 -15.58 5.99 -4.95
CA GLN A 76 -15.46 5.81 -6.39
C GLN A 76 -16.73 6.28 -7.11
N ALA A 77 -16.64 6.48 -8.42
CA ALA A 77 -17.82 6.72 -9.24
C ALA A 77 -18.74 5.48 -9.25
N ALA A 78 -20.05 5.72 -9.19
CA ALA A 78 -21.12 4.74 -9.44
C ALA A 78 -21.07 4.23 -10.90
N PRO A 79 -21.82 3.18 -11.29
CA PRO A 79 -21.78 2.66 -12.67
C PRO A 79 -22.14 3.71 -13.73
N GLY A 80 -22.96 4.69 -13.37
CA GLY A 80 -23.32 5.82 -14.24
C GLY A 80 -22.27 6.94 -14.33
N GLY A 81 -21.07 6.75 -13.75
CA GLY A 81 -19.94 7.69 -13.85
C GLY A 81 -20.00 8.90 -12.91
N HIS A 82 -21.05 9.04 -12.09
CA HIS A 82 -21.16 10.10 -11.09
C HIS A 82 -20.75 9.62 -9.69
N TYR A 83 -20.33 10.54 -8.83
CA TYR A 83 -20.04 10.25 -7.43
C TYR A 83 -21.29 10.45 -6.57
N ASP A 84 -21.56 9.51 -5.68
CA ASP A 84 -22.67 9.56 -4.72
C ASP A 84 -22.23 9.08 -3.32
N ASP A 85 -23.16 8.98 -2.38
CA ASP A 85 -22.88 8.47 -1.03
C ASP A 85 -23.09 6.95 -0.91
N ALA A 86 -23.74 6.31 -1.89
CA ALA A 86 -23.96 4.87 -1.93
C ALA A 86 -22.67 4.09 -2.24
N HIS A 87 -21.71 4.70 -2.94
CA HIS A 87 -20.43 4.12 -3.34
C HIS A 87 -19.24 4.58 -2.48
N ARG A 88 -19.53 4.94 -1.22
CA ARG A 88 -18.54 5.30 -0.18
C ARG A 88 -18.53 4.28 0.94
N ALA A 89 -17.38 3.92 1.45
CA ALA A 89 -17.26 2.95 2.54
C ALA A 89 -16.13 3.31 3.49
N THR A 90 -16.31 2.99 4.76
CA THR A 90 -15.21 2.81 5.70
C THR A 90 -15.07 1.34 6.03
N VAL A 91 -13.86 0.82 5.91
CA VAL A 91 -13.45 -0.49 6.43
C VAL A 91 -12.43 -0.28 7.53
N LEU A 92 -12.55 -1.05 8.61
CA LEU A 92 -11.52 -1.14 9.65
C LEU A 92 -10.67 -2.38 9.38
N ALA A 93 -9.35 -2.23 9.40
CA ALA A 93 -8.44 -3.36 9.31
C ALA A 93 -8.59 -4.28 10.53
N ASP A 94 -8.57 -5.59 10.32
CA ASP A 94 -8.70 -6.57 11.40
C ASP A 94 -7.43 -6.68 12.27
N ALA A 95 -7.41 -7.61 13.23
CA ALA A 95 -6.25 -7.85 14.10
C ALA A 95 -4.97 -8.25 13.36
N ALA A 96 -5.08 -8.78 12.14
CA ALA A 96 -3.98 -9.10 11.25
C ALA A 96 -3.72 -7.99 10.22
N GLY A 97 -4.30 -6.80 10.40
CA GLY A 97 -4.20 -5.65 9.50
C GLY A 97 -4.93 -5.85 8.17
N LYS A 98 -5.75 -6.91 8.02
CA LYS A 98 -6.40 -7.21 6.74
C LYS A 98 -7.64 -6.36 6.54
N TYR A 99 -7.89 -5.99 5.30
CA TYR A 99 -9.10 -5.31 4.88
C TYR A 99 -9.69 -5.96 3.63
N ARG A 100 -11.00 -5.77 3.43
CA ARG A 100 -11.71 -6.23 2.24
C ARG A 100 -12.86 -5.28 1.91
N LEU A 101 -12.91 -4.83 0.66
CA LEU A 101 -14.01 -4.09 0.06
C LEU A 101 -14.57 -4.90 -1.12
N GLN A 102 -15.88 -5.07 -1.15
CA GLN A 102 -16.63 -5.57 -2.30
C GLN A 102 -17.37 -4.41 -2.98
N THR A 103 -17.13 -4.24 -4.27
CA THR A 103 -17.65 -3.14 -5.07
C THR A 103 -17.91 -3.63 -6.49
N HIS A 104 -18.27 -2.73 -7.39
CA HIS A 104 -18.24 -2.94 -8.83
C HIS A 104 -16.90 -2.47 -9.42
N PRO A 105 -16.53 -2.95 -10.63
CA PRO A 105 -15.45 -2.33 -11.38
C PRO A 105 -15.76 -0.84 -11.59
N PRO A 106 -14.89 0.10 -11.16
CA PRO A 106 -15.12 1.52 -11.41
C PRO A 106 -15.21 1.78 -12.92
N PRO A 107 -16.11 2.66 -13.37
CA PRO A 107 -16.07 3.13 -14.75
C PRO A 107 -14.86 4.08 -14.95
N PRO A 108 -14.43 4.31 -16.21
CA PRO A 108 -13.56 5.44 -16.50
C PRO A 108 -14.25 6.76 -16.14
N TYR A 109 -13.48 7.76 -15.73
CA TYR A 109 -14.00 9.09 -15.39
C TYR A 109 -13.24 10.15 -16.17
N MET A 110 -13.94 10.86 -17.06
CA MET A 110 -13.33 11.81 -17.99
C MET A 110 -12.15 11.17 -18.73
N THR A 111 -10.95 11.74 -18.60
CA THR A 111 -9.70 11.24 -19.21
C THR A 111 -8.91 10.30 -18.29
N ARG A 112 -9.40 10.04 -17.07
CA ARG A 112 -8.70 9.22 -16.07
C ARG A 112 -9.10 7.74 -16.19
N PRO A 113 -8.15 6.81 -16.01
CA PRO A 113 -8.45 5.38 -16.00
C PRO A 113 -9.40 5.04 -14.84
N PRO A 114 -10.10 3.89 -14.88
CA PRO A 114 -10.85 3.36 -13.74
C PRO A 114 -10.01 3.32 -12.45
N HIS A 115 -10.54 3.87 -11.36
CA HIS A 115 -9.85 3.90 -10.07
C HIS A 115 -10.82 3.84 -8.89
N ILE A 116 -10.29 3.43 -7.74
CA ILE A 116 -10.94 3.50 -6.42
C ILE A 116 -10.04 4.38 -5.57
N HIS A 117 -10.56 5.48 -5.05
CA HIS A 117 -9.80 6.32 -4.13
C HIS A 117 -9.77 5.70 -2.73
N ILE A 118 -8.66 5.92 -2.03
CA ILE A 118 -8.38 5.34 -0.72
C ILE A 118 -7.78 6.41 0.18
N LEU A 119 -8.33 6.56 1.38
CA LEU A 119 -7.73 7.33 2.47
C LEU A 119 -7.52 6.38 3.64
N VAL A 120 -6.32 6.38 4.22
CA VAL A 120 -5.97 5.51 5.34
C VAL A 120 -5.48 6.35 6.51
N GLU A 121 -6.04 6.06 7.68
CA GLU A 121 -5.62 6.63 8.95
C GLU A 121 -5.39 5.54 9.99
N ALA A 122 -4.31 5.66 10.75
CA ALA A 122 -4.02 4.81 11.88
C ALA A 122 -3.29 5.64 12.96
N PRO A 123 -3.55 5.41 14.27
CA PRO A 123 -2.84 6.10 15.33
C PRO A 123 -1.32 5.94 15.22
N GLY A 124 -0.58 7.05 15.27
CA GLY A 124 0.88 7.04 15.14
C GLY A 124 1.43 6.93 13.71
N PHE A 125 0.56 7.01 12.69
CA PHE A 125 0.96 6.98 11.28
C PHE A 125 0.52 8.25 10.54
N GLN A 126 1.26 8.61 9.50
CA GLN A 126 0.87 9.65 8.57
C GLN A 126 -0.39 9.21 7.82
N ARG A 127 -1.33 10.14 7.63
CA ARG A 127 -2.49 9.92 6.76
C ARG A 127 -1.99 9.65 5.33
N LEU A 128 -2.45 8.56 4.73
CA LEU A 128 -2.21 8.24 3.33
C LEU A 128 -3.46 8.54 2.51
N ILE A 129 -3.29 9.22 1.37
CA ILE A 129 -4.29 9.30 0.31
C ILE A 129 -3.66 8.70 -0.94
N THR A 130 -4.33 7.74 -1.56
CA THR A 130 -3.84 7.04 -2.75
C THR A 130 -5.02 6.55 -3.59
N GLN A 131 -4.73 5.87 -4.70
CA GLN A 131 -5.73 5.29 -5.59
C GLN A 131 -5.33 3.86 -5.99
N HIS A 132 -6.31 2.99 -6.09
CA HIS A 132 -6.16 1.67 -6.70
C HIS A 132 -6.69 1.67 -8.12
N TYR A 133 -5.91 1.16 -9.06
CA TYR A 133 -6.23 1.08 -10.48
C TYR A 133 -6.44 -0.39 -10.89
N PRO A 134 -7.70 -0.84 -11.09
CA PRO A 134 -7.96 -2.23 -11.46
C PRO A 134 -7.35 -2.62 -12.81
N ALA A 135 -6.71 -3.80 -12.85
CA ALA A 135 -6.32 -4.41 -14.12
C ALA A 135 -7.55 -4.72 -14.99
N LYS A 136 -7.39 -4.59 -16.32
CA LYS A 136 -8.46 -4.87 -17.28
C LYS A 136 -8.98 -6.31 -17.11
N LYS A 137 -10.31 -6.47 -17.12
CA LYS A 137 -11.02 -7.76 -16.98
C LYS A 137 -10.72 -8.53 -15.68
N SER A 138 -10.23 -7.85 -14.63
CA SER A 138 -10.07 -8.46 -13.31
C SER A 138 -11.30 -8.25 -12.44
N GLU A 139 -11.67 -9.27 -11.67
CA GLU A 139 -12.74 -9.23 -10.66
C GLU A 139 -12.19 -9.04 -9.24
N LYS A 140 -10.86 -9.03 -9.08
CA LYS A 140 -10.23 -8.85 -7.77
C LYS A 140 -8.83 -8.26 -7.86
N ALA A 141 -8.38 -7.67 -6.76
CA ALA A 141 -6.98 -7.32 -6.56
C ALA A 141 -6.56 -7.46 -5.09
N VAL A 142 -5.26 -7.69 -4.92
CA VAL A 142 -4.58 -7.53 -3.64
C VAL A 142 -3.78 -6.23 -3.72
N PHE A 143 -3.98 -5.34 -2.77
CA PHE A 143 -3.31 -4.04 -2.68
C PHE A 143 -2.95 -3.76 -1.23
N ASP A 144 -1.69 -3.98 -0.87
CA ASP A 144 -1.22 -3.70 0.48
C ASP A 144 -0.97 -2.21 0.67
N LEU A 145 -1.43 -1.68 1.82
CA LEU A 145 -1.35 -0.26 2.15
C LEU A 145 -0.25 -0.07 3.20
N VAL A 146 0.90 0.47 2.79
CA VAL A 146 2.08 0.59 3.64
C VAL A 146 2.23 2.02 4.13
N LEU A 147 2.03 2.23 5.43
CA LEU A 147 2.00 3.53 6.08
C LEU A 147 3.36 3.90 6.70
N VAL A 148 3.67 5.19 6.64
CA VAL A 148 4.85 5.78 7.28
C VAL A 148 4.48 6.25 8.69
N PRO A 149 5.27 5.97 9.73
CA PRO A 149 5.05 6.52 11.06
C PRO A 149 4.96 8.06 11.06
N ALA A 150 4.06 8.61 11.88
CA ALA A 150 4.06 10.03 12.19
C ALA A 150 5.29 10.36 13.05
N LYS A 151 5.93 11.50 12.79
CA LYS A 151 7.05 11.99 13.59
C LYS A 151 6.59 12.46 14.97
#